data_AF-A0A1D9GB65-F1
#
_entry.id   AF-A0A1D9GB65-F1
#
_cell.length_a   1.000
_cell.length_b   1.000
_cell.length_c   1.000
_cell.angle_alpha   90.00
_cell.angle_beta   90.00
_cell.angle_gamma   90.00
#
_symmetry.space_group_name_H-M   'P 1'
#
loop_
_entity.id
_entity.type
_entity.pdbx_description
1 polymer ?
#
loop_
_entity_poly.entity_id
_entity_poly.type
_entity_poly.pdbx_seq_one_letter_code
_entity_poly.pdbx_strand_id
1 'polypeptide(L)'
;MAFGSCLDIDHYSINNDTMGEQMARINDIVAAMRHNPCDVRFADLVKVCTHYFGEARHNKTSHLVYKTPWEGNPRVNIQKGKSGKAKVYQVRQVLEAIDKLEDSNES
;
A
#
# COMPACT_ATOMS: atom_id res chain seq x y z
N MET A 1 29.29 -0.65 -45.00
CA MET A 1 27.83 -0.45 -45.10
C MET A 1 27.37 0.17 -43.79
N ALA A 2 27.00 1.44 -43.83
CA ALA A 2 26.44 2.17 -42.70
C ALA A 2 24.93 2.28 -42.89
N PHE A 3 24.17 1.73 -41.95
CA PHE A 3 22.79 2.07 -41.63
C PHE A 3 22.82 2.27 -40.11
N GLY A 4 22.46 3.40 -39.50
CA GLY A 4 21.32 4.26 -39.81
C GLY A 4 20.34 4.13 -38.64
N SER A 5 20.29 5.17 -37.80
CA SER A 5 19.55 5.38 -36.54
C SER A 5 18.05 5.03 -36.55
N CYS A 6 17.50 4.61 -35.39
CA CYS A 6 16.12 4.81 -34.86
C CYS A 6 15.87 3.76 -33.75
N LEU A 7 15.31 3.99 -32.55
CA LEU A 7 14.42 5.02 -31.99
C LEU A 7 14.82 5.24 -30.51
N ASP A 8 15.05 6.49 -30.10
CA ASP A 8 14.13 7.34 -29.33
C ASP A 8 13.91 6.88 -27.87
N ILE A 9 14.65 7.56 -26.99
CA ILE A 9 14.19 8.15 -25.73
C ILE A 9 12.72 7.83 -25.41
N ASP A 10 12.47 6.85 -24.52
CA ASP A 10 11.35 6.97 -23.60
C ASP A 10 11.82 7.86 -22.45
N HIS A 11 11.73 9.17 -22.71
CA HIS A 11 11.57 10.17 -21.67
C HIS A 11 10.27 9.77 -20.98
N TYR A 12 10.35 8.90 -19.97
CA TYR A 12 9.21 8.63 -19.11
C TYR A 12 8.96 9.92 -18.33
N SER A 13 8.18 10.79 -18.96
CA SER A 13 7.59 11.96 -18.35
C SER A 13 6.65 11.44 -17.28
N ILE A 14 7.18 11.31 -16.05
CA ILE A 14 6.38 11.01 -14.88
C ILE A 14 5.60 12.29 -14.61
N ASN A 15 4.40 12.37 -15.17
CA ASN A 15 3.51 13.49 -14.89
C ASN A 15 3.19 13.50 -13.39
N ASN A 16 3.47 14.62 -12.72
CA ASN A 16 3.25 14.82 -11.28
C ASN A 16 1.77 14.70 -10.87
N ASP A 17 0.85 14.66 -11.84
CA ASP A 17 -0.59 14.41 -11.68
C ASP A 17 -0.92 12.93 -11.35
N THR A 18 -0.07 11.97 -11.74
CA THR A 18 -0.29 10.54 -11.42
C THR A 18 -0.04 10.23 -9.94
N MET A 19 0.86 10.98 -9.29
CA MET A 19 1.18 10.82 -7.87
C MET A 19 0.04 11.36 -6.98
N GLY A 20 -0.60 12.47 -7.38
CA GLY A 20 -1.74 13.05 -6.66
C GLY A 20 -3.00 12.20 -6.71
N GLU A 21 -3.33 11.61 -7.87
CA GLU A 21 -4.51 10.74 -8.00
C GLU A 21 -4.36 9.44 -7.20
N GLN A 22 -3.15 8.88 -7.12
CA GLN A 22 -2.90 7.69 -6.30
C GLN A 22 -3.06 7.98 -4.80
N MET A 23 -2.54 9.11 -4.29
CA MET A 23 -2.73 9.49 -2.89
C MET A 23 -4.20 9.68 -2.54
N ALA A 24 -4.98 10.36 -3.39
CA ALA A 24 -6.42 10.55 -3.18
C ALA A 24 -7.17 9.21 -3.07
N ARG A 25 -6.89 8.28 -4.00
CA ARG A 25 -7.53 6.95 -3.98
C ARG A 25 -7.14 6.12 -2.74
N ILE A 26 -5.90 6.22 -2.26
CA ILE A 26 -5.47 5.54 -1.04
C ILE A 26 -6.20 6.12 0.18
N ASN A 27 -6.33 7.44 0.27
CA ASN A 27 -7.05 8.11 1.34
C ASN A 27 -8.54 7.73 1.36
N ASP A 28 -9.19 7.65 0.19
CA ASP A 28 -10.58 7.18 0.08
C ASP A 28 -10.74 5.74 0.59
N ILE A 29 -9.78 4.86 0.27
CA ILE A 29 -9.77 3.48 0.77
C ILE A 29 -9.58 3.47 2.29
N VAL A 30 -8.66 4.28 2.84
CA VAL A 30 -8.45 4.39 4.29
C VAL A 30 -9.71 4.90 4.99
N ALA A 31 -10.38 5.91 4.44
CA ALA A 31 -11.65 6.41 4.95
C ALA A 31 -12.73 5.33 4.92
N ALA A 32 -12.82 4.56 3.84
CA ALA A 32 -13.74 3.42 3.74
C ALA A 32 -13.40 2.31 4.76
N MET A 33 -12.12 2.04 5.01
CA MET A 33 -11.66 1.10 6.03
C MET A 33 -12.06 1.55 7.45
N ARG A 34 -11.99 2.87 7.73
CA ARG A 34 -12.43 3.44 9.02
C ARG A 34 -13.95 3.36 9.18
N HIS A 35 -14.71 3.60 8.12
CA HIS A 35 -16.17 3.56 8.15
C HIS A 35 -16.73 2.13 8.22
N ASN A 36 -16.17 1.20 7.42
CA ASN A 36 -16.62 -0.19 7.38
C ASN A 36 -15.44 -1.18 7.26
N PRO A 37 -14.78 -1.51 8.38
CA PRO A 37 -13.62 -2.41 8.37
C PRO A 37 -13.97 -3.86 8.02
N CYS A 38 -15.26 -4.21 7.96
CA CYS A 38 -15.75 -5.54 7.61
C CYS A 38 -15.78 -5.79 6.10
N ASP A 39 -15.82 -4.74 5.29
CA ASP A 39 -15.99 -4.83 3.83
C ASP A 39 -14.79 -4.32 3.05
N VAL A 40 -13.59 -4.78 3.45
CA VAL A 40 -12.35 -4.36 2.81
C VAL A 40 -11.79 -5.50 1.96
N ARG A 41 -11.54 -5.21 0.68
CA ARG A 41 -10.90 -6.16 -0.23
C ARG A 41 -9.42 -6.31 0.15
N PHE A 42 -8.91 -7.53 0.08
CA PHE A 42 -7.50 -7.78 0.38
C PHE A 42 -6.56 -6.98 -0.52
N ALA A 43 -6.90 -6.84 -1.81
CA ALA A 43 -6.10 -6.07 -2.77
C ALA A 43 -6.01 -4.58 -2.42
N ASP A 44 -7.08 -3.98 -1.89
CA ASP A 44 -7.08 -2.57 -1.51
C ASP A 44 -6.29 -2.36 -0.21
N LEU A 45 -6.41 -3.29 0.74
CA LEU A 45 -5.55 -3.31 1.93
C LEU A 45 -4.07 -3.43 1.57
N VAL A 46 -3.72 -4.25 0.58
CA VAL A 46 -2.34 -4.38 0.07
C VAL A 46 -1.83 -3.05 -0.46
N LYS A 47 -2.60 -2.35 -1.30
CA LYS A 47 -2.19 -1.05 -1.85
C LYS A 47 -1.91 -0.02 -0.75
N VAL A 48 -2.80 0.07 0.24
CA VAL A 48 -2.63 0.94 1.41
C VAL A 48 -1.34 0.58 2.14
N CYS A 49 -1.14 -0.69 2.49
CA CYS A 49 0.07 -1.14 3.15
C CYS A 49 1.34 -0.88 2.33
N THR A 50 1.29 -1.07 1.01
CA THR A 50 2.42 -0.81 0.12
C THR A 50 2.76 0.68 0.04
N HIS A 51 1.76 1.55 0.12
CA HIS A 51 1.96 2.99 0.14
C HIS A 51 2.63 3.47 1.45
N TYR A 52 2.09 3.07 2.61
CA TYR A 52 2.58 3.55 3.91
C TYR A 52 3.80 2.80 4.43
N PHE A 53 3.87 1.47 4.25
CA PHE A 53 4.93 0.62 4.81
C PHE A 53 5.95 0.14 3.75
N GLY A 54 5.68 0.36 2.46
CA GLY A 54 6.52 -0.12 1.36
C GLY A 54 6.24 -1.56 0.92
N GLU A 55 7.11 -2.12 0.09
CA GLU A 55 6.90 -3.44 -0.50
C GLU A 55 6.89 -4.57 0.54
N ALA A 56 5.95 -5.51 0.37
CA ALA A 56 5.87 -6.70 1.22
C ALA A 56 7.09 -7.60 0.98
N ARG A 57 7.71 -8.06 2.08
CA ARG A 57 8.93 -8.89 2.00
C ARG A 57 8.72 -10.24 1.33
N HIS A 58 7.49 -10.76 1.35
CA HIS A 58 7.15 -12.06 0.77
C HIS A 58 5.80 -11.97 0.06
N ASN A 59 5.80 -12.01 -1.28
CA ASN A 59 4.59 -11.96 -2.12
C ASN A 59 4.13 -13.35 -2.65
N LYS A 60 4.70 -14.45 -2.14
CA LYS A 60 4.45 -15.80 -2.67
C LYS A 60 3.23 -16.51 -2.07
N THR A 61 2.64 -15.97 -0.99
CA THR A 61 1.58 -16.64 -0.21
C THR A 61 0.41 -15.69 0.01
N SER A 62 -0.75 -16.24 0.39
CA SER A 62 -1.89 -15.50 0.94
C SER A 62 -1.57 -14.69 2.21
N HIS A 63 -0.34 -14.77 2.73
CA HIS A 63 0.14 -14.06 3.90
C HIS A 63 1.20 -13.06 3.44
N LEU A 64 0.95 -11.78 3.68
CA LEU A 64 1.89 -10.70 3.40
C LEU A 64 2.30 -10.08 4.73
N VAL A 65 3.61 -9.93 4.93
CA VAL A 65 4.16 -9.31 6.14
C VAL A 65 4.86 -8.02 5.75
N TYR A 66 4.43 -6.94 6.38
CA TYR A 66 4.99 -5.59 6.22
C TYR A 66 5.84 -5.24 7.42
N LYS A 67 6.96 -4.57 7.15
CA LYS A 67 7.82 -4.00 8.17
C LYS A 67 7.46 -2.53 8.32
N THR A 68 7.17 -2.10 9.53
CA THR A 68 6.88 -0.69 9.81
C THR A 68 8.19 0.08 10.07
N PRO A 69 8.22 1.39 9.81
CA PRO A 69 9.45 2.18 9.92
C PRO A 69 9.81 2.65 11.35
N TRP A 70 8.93 2.51 12.36
CA TRP A 70 9.22 2.95 13.74
C TRP A 70 9.93 1.87 14.60
N GLU A 71 10.64 2.33 15.64
CA GLU A 71 11.48 1.51 16.51
C GLU A 71 10.66 0.53 17.38
N GLY A 72 11.12 -0.73 17.46
CA GLY A 72 10.47 -1.80 18.22
C GLY A 72 10.26 -3.07 17.39
N ASN A 73 9.11 -3.73 17.56
CA ASN A 73 8.74 -4.89 16.74
C ASN A 73 7.27 -4.87 16.23
N PRO A 74 6.85 -3.84 15.48
CA PRO A 74 5.53 -3.77 14.90
C PRO A 74 5.58 -4.43 13.52
N ARG A 75 4.96 -5.60 13.38
CA ARG A 75 4.84 -6.28 12.09
C ARG A 75 3.37 -6.39 11.75
N VAL A 76 2.99 -5.83 10.62
CA VAL A 76 1.62 -5.96 10.13
C VAL A 76 1.59 -7.19 9.24
N ASN A 77 0.97 -8.26 9.75
CA ASN A 77 0.71 -9.46 8.98
C ASN A 77 -0.73 -9.41 8.46
N ILE A 78 -0.90 -9.33 7.15
CA ILE A 78 -2.20 -9.40 6.49
C ILE A 78 -2.36 -10.76 5.81
N GLN A 79 -3.56 -11.33 5.92
CA GLN A 79 -3.91 -12.63 5.36
C GLN A 79 -5.14 -12.45 4.46
N LYS A 80 -5.07 -13.05 3.27
CA LYS A 80 -6.22 -13.16 2.39
C LYS A 80 -7.24 -14.12 2.99
N GLY A 81 -8.44 -13.62 3.29
CA GLY A 81 -9.56 -14.45 3.73
C GLY A 81 -10.11 -15.34 2.61
N LYS A 82 -10.89 -16.37 2.98
CA LYS A 82 -11.50 -17.31 2.03
C LYS A 82 -12.40 -16.63 1.00
N SER A 83 -13.04 -15.53 1.35
CA SER A 83 -13.94 -14.75 0.47
C SER A 83 -13.23 -13.66 -0.34
N GLY A 84 -11.89 -13.62 -0.35
CA GLY A 84 -11.12 -12.57 -1.02
C GLY A 84 -11.06 -11.22 -0.27
N LYS A 85 -11.75 -11.12 0.87
CA LYS A 85 -11.71 -9.97 1.78
C LYS A 85 -10.57 -10.11 2.80
N ALA A 86 -10.12 -8.97 3.31
CA ALA A 86 -9.21 -8.94 4.45
C ALA A 86 -9.95 -9.34 5.73
N LYS A 87 -9.21 -9.81 6.74
CA LYS A 87 -9.81 -10.04 8.06
C LYS A 87 -9.94 -8.72 8.80
N VAL A 88 -11.11 -8.48 9.40
CA VAL A 88 -11.46 -7.23 10.09
C VAL A 88 -10.43 -6.82 11.13
N TYR A 89 -9.92 -7.77 11.91
CA TYR A 89 -8.90 -7.47 12.92
C TYR A 89 -7.58 -6.97 12.30
N GLN A 90 -7.22 -7.44 11.09
CA GLN A 90 -6.02 -6.99 10.40
C GLN A 90 -6.21 -5.60 9.81
N VAL A 91 -7.41 -5.30 9.31
CA VAL A 91 -7.78 -3.95 8.89
C VAL A 91 -7.61 -2.97 10.04
N ARG A 92 -8.09 -3.32 11.24
CA ARG A 92 -7.94 -2.48 12.44
C ARG A 92 -6.47 -2.29 12.83
N GLN A 93 -5.67 -3.36 12.84
CA GLN A 93 -4.22 -3.27 13.10
C GLN A 93 -3.50 -2.36 12.09
N VAL A 94 -3.93 -2.37 10.83
CA VAL A 94 -3.35 -1.51 9.78
C VAL A 94 -3.73 -0.06 10.02
N LEU A 95 -4.98 0.23 10.40
CA LEU A 95 -5.41 1.59 10.74
C LEU A 95 -4.60 2.14 11.93
N GLU A 96 -4.47 1.37 13.02
CA GLU A 96 -3.65 1.77 14.18
C GLU A 96 -2.18 2.00 13.81
N ALA A 97 -1.67 1.24 12.85
CA ALA A 97 -0.31 1.37 12.33
C ALA A 97 -0.13 2.62 11.47
N ILE A 98 -1.17 3.02 10.71
CA ILE A 98 -1.19 4.27 9.93
C ILE A 98 -1.29 5.46 10.88
N ASP A 99 -2.23 5.44 11.84
CA ASP A 99 -2.41 6.52 12.83
C ASP A 99 -1.07 6.84 13.54
N LYS A 100 -0.34 5.80 14.01
CA LYS A 100 0.98 5.97 14.63
C LYS A 100 2.05 6.55 13.70
N LEU A 101 1.99 6.21 12.41
CA LEU A 101 2.96 6.71 11.44
C LEU A 101 2.73 8.19 11.17
N GLU A 102 1.47 8.59 11.04
CA GLU A 102 1.06 10.00 10.90
C GLU A 102 1.45 10.80 12.14
N ASP A 103 1.16 10.29 13.34
CA ASP A 103 1.57 10.91 14.62
C ASP A 103 3.11 11.09 14.70
N SER A 104 3.88 10.12 14.21
CA SER A 104 5.35 10.14 14.29
C SER A 104 6.00 11.09 13.27
N ASN A 105 5.32 11.43 12.18
CA ASN A 105 5.85 12.31 11.13
C ASN A 105 5.59 13.79 11.40
N GLU A 106 4.82 14.12 12.45
CA GLU A 106 4.43 15.48 12.82
C GLU A 106 5.08 15.97 14.14
N SER A 107 6.26 15.44 14.48
CA SER A 107 7.05 15.83 15.68
C SER A 107 8.39 16.50 15.35
#